data_AF-A0A939XU34-F1
#
_entry.id   AF-A0A939XU34-F1
#
_cell.length_a   1.000
_cell.length_b   1.000
_cell.length_c   1.000
_cell.angle_alpha   90.00
_cell.angle_beta   90.00
_cell.angle_gamma   90.00
#
_symmetry.space_group_name_H-M   'P 1'
#
loop_
_entity.id
_entity.type
_entity.pdbx_description
1 polymer ?
#
loop_
_entity_poly.entity_id
_entity_poly.type
_entity_poly.pdbx_seq_one_letter_code
_entity_poly.pdbx_strand_id
1 'polypeptide(L)'
;YNITHYEITRLMYRSELIIHNDESVIDWLLLYDESFLVNLCLKYDFDRVDEVNRLVLIQKSDFWSKSSYYEENEEKIGYENLFFRHLPNGRLKIRDGLLAYYCEHWYDSSDGFNAYCTSIVSSLRGKTPVYLSEYSLEERMKIATYIAYYREIFISSNPFTSFYSELKENPSFVQFIETNDYFGLEGLKEIVDKYK
;
A
#
# COMPACT_ATOMS: atom_id res chain seq x y z
N TYR A 1 -26.65 2.57 31.07
CA TYR A 1 -25.30 2.21 30.57
C TYR A 1 -24.29 2.97 31.40
N ASN A 2 -23.46 2.28 32.19
CA ASN A 2 -22.35 2.91 32.91
C ASN A 2 -21.12 2.84 32.00
N ILE A 3 -20.71 3.98 31.45
CA ILE A 3 -19.44 4.10 30.74
C ILE A 3 -18.33 4.08 31.79
N THR A 4 -17.37 3.18 31.63
CA THR A 4 -16.22 3.05 32.52
C THR A 4 -15.22 4.19 32.29
N HIS A 5 -14.40 4.50 33.30
CA HIS A 5 -13.30 5.47 33.14
C HIS A 5 -12.39 5.10 31.96
N TYR A 6 -12.12 3.80 31.78
CA TYR A 6 -11.34 3.28 30.65
C TYR A 6 -11.96 3.63 29.30
N GLU A 7 -13.28 3.44 29.14
CA GLU A 7 -13.97 3.76 27.88
C GLU A 7 -13.96 5.27 27.59
N ILE A 8 -14.08 6.12 28.62
CA ILE A 8 -13.96 7.57 28.48
C ILE A 8 -12.54 7.94 28.00
N THR A 9 -11.51 7.44 28.68
CA THR A 9 -10.11 7.71 28.31
C THR A 9 -9.82 7.26 26.88
N ARG A 10 -10.25 6.05 26.50
CA ARG A 10 -10.08 5.55 25.13
C ARG A 10 -10.77 6.45 24.09
N LEU A 11 -11.99 6.92 24.35
CA LEU A 11 -12.68 7.84 23.45
C LEU A 11 -11.98 9.20 23.36
N MET A 12 -11.46 9.72 24.48
CA MET A 12 -10.67 10.96 24.48
C MET A 12 -9.44 10.84 23.60
N TYR A 13 -8.62 9.79 23.78
CA TYR A 13 -7.39 9.61 23.00
C TYR A 13 -7.66 9.41 21.50
N ARG A 14 -8.73 8.68 21.14
CA ARG A 14 -9.18 8.59 19.73
C ARG A 14 -9.56 9.96 19.16
N SER A 15 -10.24 10.78 19.97
CA SER A 15 -10.67 12.13 19.57
C SER A 15 -9.48 13.07 19.38
N GLU A 16 -8.50 13.04 20.27
CA GLU A 16 -7.26 13.81 20.13
C GLU A 16 -6.54 13.47 18.83
N LEU A 17 -6.44 12.19 18.48
CA LEU A 17 -5.82 11.78 17.22
C LEU A 17 -6.63 12.19 15.98
N ILE A 18 -7.95 11.96 15.97
CA ILE A 18 -8.77 12.17 14.77
C ILE A 18 -9.09 13.65 14.54
N ILE A 19 -9.47 14.37 15.61
CA ILE A 19 -9.99 15.73 15.52
C ILE A 19 -8.87 16.76 15.65
N HIS A 20 -7.95 16.54 16.59
CA HIS A 20 -6.87 17.48 16.88
C HIS A 20 -5.54 17.11 16.20
N ASN A 21 -5.49 15.96 15.53
CA ASN A 21 -4.26 15.44 14.91
C ASN A 21 -3.10 15.34 15.90
N ASP A 22 -3.40 15.05 17.18
CA ASP A 22 -2.39 14.91 18.22
C ASP A 22 -1.81 13.50 18.17
N GLU A 23 -0.67 13.36 17.48
CA GLU A 23 0.02 12.09 17.34
C GLU A 23 0.75 11.66 18.64
N SER A 24 0.85 12.53 19.66
CA SER A 24 1.45 12.17 20.95
C SER A 24 0.66 11.11 21.72
N VAL A 25 -0.62 10.92 21.37
CA VAL A 25 -1.49 9.89 21.95
C VAL A 25 -1.29 8.50 21.35
N ILE A 26 -0.50 8.38 20.27
CA ILE A 26 -0.29 7.12 19.55
C ILE A 26 0.34 6.06 20.44
N ASP A 27 1.34 6.41 21.26
CA ASP A 27 1.99 5.46 22.18
C ASP A 27 0.99 4.80 23.13
N TRP A 28 0.04 5.59 23.65
CA TRP A 28 -1.02 5.05 24.50
C TRP A 28 -1.99 4.17 23.69
N LEU A 29 -2.36 4.59 22.49
CA LEU A 29 -3.26 3.82 21.62
C LEU A 29 -2.62 2.51 21.15
N LEU A 30 -1.30 2.47 20.94
CA LEU A 30 -0.55 1.24 20.65
C LEU A 30 -0.65 0.23 21.80
N LEU A 31 -0.65 0.69 23.05
CA LEU A 31 -0.72 -0.20 24.22
C LEU A 31 -2.14 -0.68 24.54
N TYR A 32 -3.16 0.14 24.27
CA TYR A 32 -4.51 -0.07 24.81
C TYR A 32 -5.61 -0.18 23.74
N ASP A 33 -5.31 0.14 22.48
CA ASP A 33 -6.31 0.21 21.41
C ASP A 33 -5.74 0.00 20.00
N GLU A 34 -4.85 -0.98 19.83
CA GLU A 34 -4.25 -1.32 18.53
C GLU A 34 -5.31 -1.51 17.42
N SER A 35 -6.45 -2.12 17.78
CA SER A 35 -7.55 -2.37 16.84
C SER A 35 -8.09 -1.08 16.22
N PHE A 36 -8.08 0.02 16.98
CA PHE A 36 -8.47 1.32 16.47
C PHE A 36 -7.46 1.84 15.46
N LEU A 37 -6.16 1.81 15.79
CA LEU A 37 -5.08 2.27 14.90
C LEU A 37 -5.06 1.49 13.58
N VAL A 38 -5.21 0.16 13.65
CA VAL A 38 -5.27 -0.69 12.45
C VAL A 38 -6.49 -0.36 11.59
N ASN A 39 -7.66 -0.15 12.19
CA ASN A 39 -8.84 0.30 11.45
C ASN A 39 -8.66 1.70 10.89
N LEU A 40 -7.99 2.60 11.61
CA LEU A 40 -7.70 3.95 11.18
C LEU A 40 -6.83 3.93 9.91
N CYS A 41 -5.78 3.12 9.91
CA CYS A 41 -4.94 2.92 8.72
C CYS A 41 -5.72 2.26 7.56
N LEU A 42 -6.35 1.12 7.79
CA LEU A 42 -6.94 0.33 6.71
C LEU A 42 -8.26 0.91 6.16
N LYS A 43 -9.07 1.58 6.95
CA LYS A 43 -10.39 2.10 6.52
C LYS A 43 -10.39 3.59 6.25
N TYR A 44 -9.50 4.32 6.90
CA TYR A 44 -9.44 5.79 6.84
C TYR A 44 -8.09 6.30 6.33
N ASP A 45 -7.23 5.39 5.87
CA ASP A 45 -5.97 5.70 5.18
C ASP A 45 -5.02 6.56 6.04
N PHE A 46 -5.00 6.29 7.34
CA PHE A 46 -4.02 6.83 8.27
C PHE A 46 -2.72 6.03 8.17
N ASP A 47 -1.91 6.35 7.17
CA ASP A 47 -0.65 5.66 6.88
C ASP A 47 0.58 6.59 6.94
N ARG A 48 0.43 7.74 7.60
CA ARG A 48 1.50 8.75 7.75
C ARG A 48 2.42 8.53 8.96
N VAL A 49 2.11 7.56 9.83
CA VAL A 49 2.88 7.28 11.05
C VAL A 49 3.46 5.87 10.99
N ASP A 50 4.78 5.79 11.12
CA ASP A 50 5.55 4.57 10.95
C ASP A 50 5.22 3.49 11.98
N GLU A 51 5.00 3.85 13.24
CA GLU A 51 4.61 2.90 14.29
C GLU A 51 3.24 2.25 14.00
N VAL A 52 2.32 3.01 13.41
CA VAL A 52 1.01 2.49 12.98
C VAL A 52 1.16 1.59 11.77
N ASN A 53 1.96 2.00 10.77
CA ASN A 53 2.27 1.18 9.60
C ASN A 53 2.91 -0.14 10.01
N ARG A 54 3.87 -0.08 10.94
CA ARG A 54 4.51 -1.25 11.53
C ARG A 54 3.50 -2.19 12.17
N LEU A 55 2.63 -1.66 13.03
CA LEU A 55 1.60 -2.44 13.72
C LEU A 55 0.69 -3.16 12.71
N VAL A 56 0.20 -2.45 11.69
CA VAL A 56 -0.66 -3.02 10.64
C VAL A 56 0.03 -4.18 9.96
N LEU A 57 1.28 -4.01 9.56
CA LEU A 57 2.05 -5.05 8.90
C LEU A 57 2.34 -6.24 9.83
N ILE A 58 2.59 -6.06 11.14
CA ILE A 58 2.77 -7.18 12.10
C ILE A 58 1.48 -8.01 12.12
N GLN A 59 0.34 -7.33 12.30
CA GLN A 59 -0.94 -8.01 12.39
C GLN A 59 -1.36 -8.69 11.09
N LYS A 60 -0.92 -8.18 9.94
CA LYS A 60 -1.19 -8.77 8.61
C LYS A 60 -0.19 -9.85 8.21
N SER A 61 1.09 -9.74 8.60
CA SER A 61 2.08 -10.79 8.37
C SER A 61 1.75 -12.06 9.14
N ASP A 62 1.18 -11.91 10.34
CA ASP A 62 0.65 -13.02 11.12
C ASP A 62 -0.48 -13.75 10.39
N PHE A 63 -1.29 -13.03 9.61
CA PHE A 63 -2.36 -13.59 8.80
C PHE A 63 -1.81 -14.33 7.57
N TRP A 64 -0.76 -13.81 6.93
CA TRP A 64 -0.10 -14.47 5.79
C TRP A 64 0.71 -15.71 6.20
N SER A 65 1.43 -15.64 7.32
CA SER A 65 2.31 -16.73 7.80
C SER A 65 1.57 -17.91 8.42
N LYS A 66 0.41 -17.68 9.06
CA LYS A 66 -0.41 -18.75 9.67
C LYS A 66 -1.25 -19.52 8.66
N SER A 67 -1.26 -19.09 7.40
CA SER A 67 -2.07 -19.70 6.37
C SER A 67 -1.19 -20.41 5.35
N SER A 68 -0.68 -21.57 5.75
CA SER A 68 -0.07 -22.56 4.86
C SER A 68 -1.06 -23.17 3.85
N TYR A 69 -2.21 -22.53 3.63
CA TYR A 69 -3.37 -23.02 2.88
C TYR A 69 -3.91 -22.04 1.85
N TYR A 70 -3.38 -20.81 1.76
CA TYR A 70 -3.87 -19.86 0.77
C TYR A 70 -3.39 -20.22 -0.64
N GLU A 71 -4.33 -20.31 -1.57
CA GLU A 71 -4.00 -20.37 -2.99
C GLU A 71 -3.29 -19.08 -3.40
N GLU A 72 -2.44 -19.14 -4.43
CA GLU A 72 -1.67 -17.98 -4.95
C GLU A 72 -2.53 -16.72 -5.19
N ASN A 73 -3.85 -16.88 -5.41
CA ASN A 73 -4.79 -15.78 -5.55
C ASN A 73 -5.17 -15.11 -4.23
N GLU A 74 -5.30 -15.83 -3.12
CA GLU A 74 -5.71 -15.27 -1.82
C GLU A 74 -4.60 -14.46 -1.17
N GLU A 75 -3.34 -14.87 -1.34
CA GLU A 75 -2.19 -14.06 -0.91
C GLU A 75 -2.15 -12.71 -1.66
N LYS A 76 -2.39 -12.74 -2.98
CA LYS A 76 -2.46 -11.53 -3.81
C LYS A 76 -3.64 -10.61 -3.44
N ILE A 77 -4.80 -11.18 -3.10
CA ILE A 77 -5.96 -10.44 -2.55
C ILE A 77 -5.60 -9.80 -1.20
N GLY A 78 -4.75 -10.45 -0.41
CA GLY A 78 -4.21 -9.94 0.86
C GLY A 78 -3.40 -8.66 0.67
N TYR A 79 -2.51 -8.62 -0.32
CA TYR A 79 -1.72 -7.42 -0.65
C TYR A 79 -2.57 -6.32 -1.30
N GLU A 80 -3.53 -6.68 -2.15
CA GLU A 80 -4.46 -5.75 -2.80
C GLU A 80 -5.13 -4.83 -1.78
N ASN A 81 -5.86 -5.40 -0.83
CA ASN A 81 -6.62 -4.63 0.17
C ASN A 81 -5.72 -3.87 1.16
N LEU A 82 -4.44 -4.21 1.23
CA LEU A 82 -3.47 -3.61 2.14
C LEU A 82 -2.92 -2.29 1.59
N PHE A 83 -2.47 -2.26 0.33
CA PHE A 83 -1.81 -1.07 -0.22
C PHE A 83 -2.74 -0.19 -1.05
N PHE A 84 -3.82 -0.73 -1.59
CA PHE A 84 -4.78 0.07 -2.33
C PHE A 84 -6.21 -0.46 -2.18
N ARG A 85 -7.17 0.33 -2.62
CA ARG A 85 -8.60 -0.03 -2.66
C ARG A 85 -9.39 1.04 -3.39
N HIS A 86 -10.64 0.71 -3.74
CA HIS A 86 -11.63 1.76 -3.99
C HIS A 86 -12.20 2.33 -2.69
N LEU A 87 -12.36 3.65 -2.68
CA LEU A 87 -13.16 4.36 -1.69
C LEU A 87 -14.66 4.13 -1.96
N PRO A 88 -15.57 4.41 -0.99
CA PRO A 88 -17.02 4.29 -1.22
C PRO A 88 -17.56 5.10 -2.40
N ASN A 89 -16.83 6.11 -2.87
CA ASN A 89 -17.16 6.91 -4.05
C ASN A 89 -16.57 6.36 -5.36
N GLY A 90 -15.98 5.16 -5.34
CA GLY A 90 -15.39 4.50 -6.52
C GLY A 90 -14.00 4.99 -6.91
N ARG A 91 -13.40 5.98 -6.20
CA ARG A 91 -12.05 6.44 -6.51
C ARG A 91 -11.00 5.49 -5.93
N LEU A 92 -9.97 5.18 -6.72
CA LEU A 92 -8.77 4.50 -6.24
C LEU A 92 -8.06 5.33 -5.14
N LYS A 93 -7.74 4.67 -4.03
CA LYS A 93 -6.84 5.16 -2.99
C LYS A 93 -5.66 4.20 -2.88
N ILE A 94 -4.46 4.79 -2.86
CA ILE A 94 -3.21 4.12 -2.57
C ILE A 94 -2.79 4.60 -1.16
N ARG A 95 -2.41 3.65 -0.30
CA ARG A 95 -1.80 3.86 1.00
C ARG A 95 -0.28 3.88 0.81
N ASP A 96 0.18 5.00 0.28
CA ASP A 96 1.55 5.21 -0.17
C ASP A 96 2.54 5.25 1.00
N GLY A 97 2.15 5.74 2.17
CA GLY A 97 2.99 5.68 3.38
C GLY A 97 3.15 4.25 3.89
N LEU A 98 2.08 3.45 3.87
CA LEU A 98 2.14 2.03 4.24
C LEU A 98 2.98 1.22 3.24
N LEU A 99 2.84 1.51 1.95
CA LEU A 99 3.63 0.89 0.88
C LEU A 99 5.11 1.26 0.99
N ALA A 100 5.43 2.54 1.25
CA ALA A 100 6.79 3.00 1.48
C ALA A 100 7.43 2.26 2.66
N TYR A 101 6.75 2.26 3.81
CA TYR A 101 7.23 1.59 5.03
C TYR A 101 7.46 0.09 4.80
N TYR A 102 6.55 -0.58 4.07
CA TYR A 102 6.73 -2.00 3.71
C TYR A 102 7.99 -2.21 2.86
N CYS A 103 8.20 -1.40 1.82
CA CYS A 103 9.37 -1.52 0.95
C CYS A 103 10.68 -1.22 1.68
N GLU A 104 10.69 -0.28 2.63
CA GLU A 104 11.87 0.11 3.39
C GLU A 104 12.27 -0.91 4.46
N HIS A 105 11.31 -1.42 5.23
CA HIS A 105 11.61 -2.16 6.46
C HIS A 105 11.22 -3.63 6.44
N TRP A 106 10.31 -4.01 5.54
CA TRP A 106 9.67 -5.32 5.57
C TRP A 106 9.79 -6.10 4.28
N TYR A 107 10.50 -5.55 3.31
CA TYR A 107 10.77 -6.28 2.11
C TYR A 107 11.60 -7.51 2.44
N ASP A 108 10.92 -8.64 2.54
CA ASP A 108 11.51 -9.95 2.42
C ASP A 108 11.43 -10.33 0.94
N SER A 109 12.57 -10.65 0.36
CA SER A 109 12.72 -11.20 -0.99
C SER A 109 11.84 -12.42 -1.28
N SER A 110 11.17 -12.99 -0.27
CA SER A 110 10.10 -13.98 -0.41
C SER A 110 9.19 -13.68 -1.62
N ASP A 111 9.03 -14.67 -2.48
CA ASP A 111 8.52 -14.49 -3.84
C ASP A 111 7.09 -13.90 -3.91
N GLY A 112 6.30 -13.97 -2.84
CA GLY A 112 4.89 -13.56 -2.80
C GLY A 112 4.67 -12.10 -3.23
N PHE A 113 5.38 -11.15 -2.61
CA PHE A 113 5.24 -9.73 -2.96
C PHE A 113 5.83 -9.41 -4.34
N ASN A 114 6.96 -10.03 -4.72
CA ASN A 114 7.56 -9.85 -6.04
C ASN A 114 6.65 -10.38 -7.16
N ALA A 115 6.03 -11.54 -6.96
CA ALA A 115 5.07 -12.15 -7.88
C ALA A 115 3.80 -11.30 -7.97
N TYR A 116 3.31 -10.80 -6.84
CA TYR A 116 2.21 -9.85 -6.77
C TYR A 116 2.50 -8.60 -7.62
N CYS A 117 3.62 -7.92 -7.38
CA CYS A 117 4.05 -6.75 -8.14
C CYS A 117 4.16 -7.05 -9.64
N THR A 118 4.78 -8.18 -10.00
CA THR A 118 4.93 -8.61 -11.40
C THR A 118 3.60 -8.88 -12.07
N SER A 119 2.63 -9.42 -11.34
CA SER A 119 1.28 -9.67 -11.88
C SER A 119 0.48 -8.38 -12.10
N ILE A 120 0.69 -7.34 -11.29
CA ILE A 120 0.14 -6.00 -11.54
C ILE A 120 0.68 -5.44 -12.85
N VAL A 121 2.01 -5.44 -13.02
CA VAL A 121 2.64 -4.91 -14.25
C VAL A 121 2.22 -5.72 -15.48
N SER A 122 2.26 -7.06 -15.39
CA SER A 122 1.80 -7.94 -16.49
C SER A 122 0.35 -7.70 -16.89
N SER A 123 -0.49 -7.27 -15.93
CA SER A 123 -1.90 -6.99 -16.21
C SER A 123 -2.09 -5.81 -17.18
N LEU A 124 -1.10 -4.92 -17.33
CA LEU A 124 -1.18 -3.73 -18.19
C LEU A 124 -1.30 -4.05 -19.68
N ARG A 125 -0.86 -5.24 -20.11
CA ARG A 125 -1.01 -5.76 -21.49
C ARG A 125 -1.69 -7.12 -21.58
N GLY A 126 -1.66 -7.88 -20.48
CA GLY A 126 -2.07 -9.27 -20.45
C GLY A 126 -3.45 -9.50 -19.83
N LYS A 127 -3.71 -10.77 -19.52
CA LYS A 127 -4.90 -11.18 -18.77
C LYS A 127 -4.86 -10.50 -17.39
N THR A 128 -5.94 -9.81 -17.05
CA THR A 128 -6.10 -9.19 -15.73
C THR A 128 -6.44 -10.27 -14.70
N PRO A 129 -5.64 -10.43 -13.62
CA PRO A 129 -6.00 -11.29 -12.50
C PRO A 129 -7.37 -10.93 -11.92
N VAL A 130 -8.07 -11.90 -11.33
CA VAL A 130 -9.43 -11.68 -10.78
C VAL A 130 -9.44 -10.57 -9.73
N TYR A 131 -8.44 -10.54 -8.84
CA TYR A 131 -8.30 -9.52 -7.80
C TYR A 131 -7.96 -8.11 -8.35
N LEU A 132 -7.60 -8.00 -9.64
CA LEU A 132 -7.42 -6.71 -10.33
C LEU A 132 -8.56 -6.37 -11.28
N SER A 133 -9.57 -7.25 -11.40
CA SER A 133 -10.61 -7.13 -12.43
C SER A 133 -11.56 -5.95 -12.20
N GLU A 134 -11.67 -5.48 -10.96
CA GLU A 134 -12.45 -4.31 -10.60
C GLU A 134 -11.71 -2.98 -10.88
N TYR A 135 -10.39 -3.04 -11.14
CA TYR A 135 -9.59 -1.85 -11.42
C TYR A 135 -9.45 -1.62 -12.92
N SER A 136 -9.75 -0.40 -13.35
CA SER A 136 -9.53 0.06 -14.72
C SER A 136 -8.05 -0.01 -15.11
N LEU A 137 -7.76 0.05 -16.41
CA LEU A 137 -6.38 0.06 -16.88
C LEU A 137 -5.57 1.24 -16.29
N GLU A 138 -6.15 2.43 -16.24
CA GLU A 138 -5.51 3.63 -15.66
C GLU A 138 -5.22 3.46 -14.16
N GLU A 139 -6.14 2.87 -13.41
CA GLU A 139 -5.92 2.56 -11.99
C GLU A 139 -4.79 1.56 -11.80
N ARG A 140 -4.73 0.51 -12.63
CA ARG A 140 -3.65 -0.48 -12.59
C ARG A 140 -2.31 0.13 -13.00
N MET A 141 -2.29 1.03 -13.98
CA MET A 141 -1.09 1.80 -14.34
C MET A 141 -0.63 2.68 -13.16
N LYS A 142 -1.56 3.34 -12.47
CA LYS A 142 -1.24 4.15 -11.29
C LYS A 142 -0.69 3.28 -10.15
N ILE A 143 -1.33 2.16 -9.84
CA ILE A 143 -0.85 1.20 -8.83
C ILE A 143 0.56 0.71 -9.18
N ALA A 144 0.78 0.28 -10.42
CA ALA A 144 2.09 -0.18 -10.89
C ALA A 144 3.17 0.89 -10.72
N THR A 145 2.83 2.16 -10.98
CA THR A 145 3.74 3.30 -10.85
C THR A 145 4.16 3.51 -9.39
N TYR A 146 3.22 3.54 -8.45
CA TYR A 146 3.52 3.73 -7.02
C TYR A 146 4.35 2.58 -6.44
N ILE A 147 4.02 1.33 -6.81
CA ILE A 147 4.81 0.16 -6.40
C ILE A 147 6.23 0.29 -6.93
N ALA A 148 6.40 0.54 -8.23
CA ALA A 148 7.73 0.63 -8.81
C ALA A 148 8.56 1.78 -8.23
N TYR A 149 7.93 2.92 -7.96
CA TYR A 149 8.57 4.07 -7.32
C TYR A 149 9.19 3.70 -5.97
N TYR A 150 8.40 3.17 -5.03
CA TYR A 150 8.91 2.82 -3.70
C TYR A 150 9.89 1.64 -3.74
N ARG A 151 9.71 0.72 -4.68
CA ARG A 151 10.69 -0.35 -4.90
C ARG A 151 12.03 0.17 -5.40
N GLU A 152 12.06 1.14 -6.32
CA GLU A 152 13.32 1.72 -6.80
C GLU A 152 14.05 2.44 -5.67
N ILE A 153 13.33 3.20 -4.85
CA ILE A 153 13.89 3.97 -3.74
C ILE A 153 14.51 3.06 -2.68
N PHE A 154 13.76 2.05 -2.22
CA PHE A 154 14.14 1.29 -1.04
C PHE A 154 14.79 -0.08 -1.36
N ILE A 155 14.57 -0.61 -2.57
CA ILE A 155 14.98 -1.97 -2.96
C ILE A 155 15.81 -1.94 -4.24
N SER A 156 16.75 -0.99 -4.33
CA SER A 156 17.60 -0.79 -5.51
C SER A 156 18.50 -1.99 -5.86
N SER A 157 18.74 -2.91 -4.90
CA SER A 157 19.53 -4.13 -5.12
C SER A 157 18.78 -5.23 -5.88
N ASN A 158 17.45 -5.15 -5.99
CA ASN A 158 16.63 -6.10 -6.74
C ASN A 158 15.80 -5.38 -7.82
N PRO A 159 16.38 -5.19 -9.02
CA PRO A 159 15.77 -4.39 -10.09
C PRO A 159 14.37 -4.90 -10.45
N PHE A 160 13.39 -4.00 -10.55
CA PHE A 160 12.03 -4.38 -10.94
C PHE A 160 11.90 -4.50 -12.47
N THR A 161 12.54 -5.53 -13.03
CA THR A 161 12.72 -5.69 -14.48
C THR A 161 11.42 -5.65 -15.28
N SER A 162 10.33 -6.23 -14.78
CA SER A 162 9.04 -6.20 -15.46
C SER A 162 8.51 -4.77 -15.63
N PHE A 163 8.66 -3.90 -14.64
CA PHE A 163 8.28 -2.49 -14.75
C PHE A 163 9.13 -1.74 -15.78
N TYR A 164 10.45 -1.93 -15.79
CA TYR A 164 11.29 -1.26 -16.79
C TYR A 164 11.03 -1.76 -18.22
N SER A 165 10.79 -3.05 -18.41
CA SER A 165 10.32 -3.58 -19.70
C SER A 165 9.00 -2.94 -20.11
N GLU A 166 8.10 -2.73 -19.15
CA GLU A 166 6.83 -2.06 -19.42
C GLU A 166 7.03 -0.60 -19.88
N LEU A 167 7.94 0.15 -19.24
CA LEU A 167 8.29 1.51 -19.67
C LEU A 167 8.85 1.55 -21.11
N LYS A 168 9.74 0.62 -21.48
CA LYS A 168 10.35 0.58 -22.83
C LYS A 168 9.37 0.22 -23.93
N GLU A 169 8.48 -0.72 -23.64
CA GLU A 169 7.68 -1.38 -24.66
C GLU A 169 6.22 -0.88 -24.71
N ASN A 170 5.77 -0.08 -23.74
CA ASN A 170 4.41 0.48 -23.71
C ASN A 170 4.44 2.02 -23.66
N PRO A 171 4.48 2.69 -24.82
CA PRO A 171 4.44 4.14 -24.90
C PRO A 171 3.21 4.76 -24.24
N SER A 172 2.06 4.06 -24.23
CA SER A 172 0.84 4.57 -23.59
C SER A 172 0.96 4.62 -22.06
N PHE A 173 1.74 3.72 -21.46
CA PHE A 173 2.01 3.74 -20.03
C PHE A 173 2.92 4.92 -19.65
N VAL A 174 3.99 5.15 -20.42
CA VAL A 174 4.87 6.31 -20.24
C VAL A 174 4.07 7.61 -20.38
N GLN A 175 3.29 7.73 -21.45
CA GLN A 175 2.45 8.90 -21.69
C GLN A 175 1.44 9.12 -20.56
N PHE A 176 0.87 8.05 -20.00
CA PHE A 176 -0.04 8.14 -18.85
C PHE A 176 0.67 8.73 -17.62
N ILE A 177 1.88 8.26 -17.29
CA ILE A 177 2.67 8.81 -16.16
C ILE A 177 2.99 10.29 -16.40
N GLU A 178 3.48 10.64 -17.60
CA GLU A 178 3.85 12.01 -17.97
C GLU A 178 2.64 12.97 -17.93
N THR A 179 1.48 12.52 -18.44
CA THR A 179 0.23 13.32 -18.45
C THR A 179 -0.31 13.58 -17.05
N ASN A 180 -0.02 12.68 -16.10
CA ASN A 180 -0.40 12.83 -14.69
C ASN A 180 0.68 13.54 -13.86
N ASP A 181 1.62 14.24 -14.50
CA ASP A 181 2.70 14.99 -13.83
C ASP A 181 3.46 14.12 -12.81
N TYR A 182 3.75 12.88 -13.20
CA TYR A 182 4.44 11.90 -12.37
C TYR A 182 3.77 11.68 -11.00
N PHE A 183 2.48 11.96 -10.90
CA PHE A 183 1.67 11.89 -9.67
C PHE A 183 2.21 12.71 -8.49
N GLY A 184 3.11 13.67 -8.74
CA GLY A 184 3.82 14.42 -7.70
C GLY A 184 4.85 13.60 -6.92
N LEU A 185 5.26 12.43 -7.42
CA LEU A 185 6.29 11.59 -6.80
C LEU A 185 7.69 12.13 -7.15
N GLU A 186 8.41 12.63 -6.14
CA GLU A 186 9.74 13.24 -6.30
C GLU A 186 10.76 12.23 -6.84
N GLY A 187 11.47 12.56 -7.92
CA GLY A 187 12.45 11.64 -8.51
C GLY A 187 11.86 10.62 -9.50
N LEU A 188 10.52 10.51 -9.61
CA LEU A 188 9.90 9.54 -10.53
C LEU A 188 10.22 9.87 -12.00
N LYS A 189 10.36 11.15 -12.35
CA LYS A 189 10.72 11.56 -13.70
C LYS A 189 12.07 11.00 -14.11
N GLU A 190 13.06 11.10 -13.25
CA GLU A 190 14.42 10.60 -13.45
C GLU A 190 14.43 9.07 -13.60
N ILE A 191 13.60 8.38 -12.80
CA ILE A 191 13.43 6.92 -12.91
C ILE A 191 12.83 6.56 -14.28
N VAL A 192 11.75 7.22 -14.68
CA VAL A 192 11.09 6.96 -15.97
C VAL A 192 12.03 7.29 -17.13
N ASP A 193 12.71 8.43 -17.11
CA ASP A 193 13.63 8.85 -18.17
C ASP A 193 14.85 7.93 -18.29
N LYS A 194 15.29 7.29 -17.19
CA LYS A 194 16.39 6.31 -17.19
C LYS A 194 16.01 5.01 -17.91
N TYR A 195 14.75 4.62 -17.89
CA TYR A 195 14.32 3.29 -18.34
C TYR A 195 13.34 3.31 -19.53
N LYS A 196 12.82 4.45 -19.97
CA LYS A 196 11.96 4.57 -21.17
C LYS A 196 12.74 4.45 -22.48
#